data_AF-A0A3D3X973-F1
#
_entry.id   AF-A0A3D3X973-F1
#
_cell.length_a   1.000
_cell.length_b   1.000
_cell.length_c   1.000
_cell.angle_alpha   90.00
_cell.angle_beta   90.00
_cell.angle_gamma   90.00
#
_symmetry.space_group_name_H-M   'P 1'
#
loop_
_entity.id
_entity.type
_entity.pdbx_description
1 polymer ?
#
loop_
_entity_poly.entity_id
_entity_poly.type
_entity_poly.pdbx_seq_one_letter_code
_entity_poly.pdbx_strand_id
1 'polypeptide(L)' 'LQVYDGHGLDVPIHGTDEKFMGAYAGIALEPQLWPDSPNRSDFAQPFLLPGEIYSQHTQYIFSKID' A
#
# COMPACT_ATOMS: atom_id res chain seq x y z
N LEU A 1 5.19 -3.94 5.67
CA LEU A 1 3.96 -3.81 4.87
C LEU A 1 3.08 -2.81 5.59
N GLN A 2 2.68 -1.72 4.91
CA GLN A 2 1.63 -0.88 5.45
C GLN A 2 0.27 -1.50 5.09
N VAL A 3 -0.63 -1.52 6.07
CA VAL A 3 -1.98 -2.03 5.94
C VAL A 3 -2.92 -0.94 6.39
N TYR A 4 -3.82 -0.54 5.50
CA TYR A 4 -4.92 0.35 5.84
C TYR A 4 -6.23 -0.40 5.63
N ASP A 5 -7.02 -0.50 6.69
CA ASP A 5 -8.27 -1.26 6.74
C ASP A 5 -9.46 -0.49 6.17
N GLY A 6 -9.25 0.70 5.61
CA GLY A 6 -10.31 1.51 5.03
C GLY A 6 -11.18 2.23 6.07
N HIS A 7 -10.82 2.27 7.35
CA HIS A 7 -11.62 2.89 8.42
C HIS A 7 -12.12 4.31 8.08
N GLY A 8 -11.27 5.14 7.46
CA GLY A 8 -11.58 6.54 7.12
C GLY A 8 -12.19 6.75 5.74
N LEU A 9 -12.63 5.68 5.05
CA LEU A 9 -13.33 5.84 3.78
C LEU A 9 -14.70 6.48 3.98
N ASP A 10 -14.89 7.64 3.36
CA ASP A 10 -16.17 8.34 3.25
C ASP A 10 -16.15 9.15 1.95
N VAL A 11 -16.20 8.43 0.82
CA VAL A 11 -16.08 9.04 -0.51
C VAL A 11 -17.47 9.25 -1.12
N PRO A 12 -17.74 10.39 -1.78
CA PRO A 12 -19.04 10.66 -2.40
C PRO A 12 -19.23 9.93 -3.74
N ILE A 13 -18.26 9.10 -4.14
CA ILE A 13 -18.26 8.38 -5.41
C ILE A 13 -18.56 6.91 -5.13
N HIS A 14 -19.41 6.32 -5.96
CA HIS A 14 -19.71 4.89 -5.90
C HIS A 14 -18.51 4.06 -6.41
N GLY A 15 -18.35 2.86 -5.87
CA GLY A 15 -17.40 1.88 -6.36
C GLY A 15 -17.71 1.44 -7.78
N THR A 16 -16.81 0.68 -8.40
CA THR A 16 -16.98 0.16 -9.77
C THR A 16 -18.17 -0.81 -9.91
N ASP A 17 -18.76 -1.24 -8.80
CA ASP A 17 -19.97 -2.03 -8.72
C ASP A 17 -21.20 -1.20 -8.35
N GLU A 18 -21.11 0.13 -8.48
CA GLU A 18 -22.12 1.14 -8.13
C GLU A 18 -22.52 1.16 -6.64
N LYS A 19 -21.77 0.46 -5.76
CA LYS A 19 -22.04 0.48 -4.33
C LYS A 19 -21.35 1.65 -3.63
N PHE A 20 -21.98 2.15 -2.57
CA PHE A 20 -21.34 3.12 -1.68
C PHE A 20 -20.11 2.51 -1.00
N MET A 21 -19.01 3.29 -0.94
CA MET A 21 -17.76 2.89 -0.30
C MET A 21 -17.56 3.66 1.02
N GLY A 22 -18.13 3.15 2.10
CA GLY A 22 -17.95 3.68 3.45
C GLY A 22 -16.77 3.04 4.20
N ALA A 23 -16.69 3.32 5.50
CA ALA A 23 -15.67 2.76 6.38
C ALA A 23 -15.55 1.23 6.21
N TYR A 24 -14.32 0.75 6.09
CA TYR A 24 -13.97 -0.67 5.92
C TYR A 24 -14.45 -1.32 4.62
N ALA A 25 -14.85 -0.55 3.60
CA ALA A 25 -15.26 -1.09 2.30
C ALA A 25 -14.13 -1.75 1.49
N GLY A 26 -12.87 -1.66 1.94
CA GLY A 26 -11.73 -2.29 1.31
C GLY A 26 -10.49 -2.27 2.21
N ILE A 27 -9.46 -3.01 1.80
CA ILE A 27 -8.15 -3.05 2.44
C ILE A 27 -7.08 -2.62 1.44
N ALA A 28 -6.19 -1.71 1.84
CA ALA A 28 -4.98 -1.39 1.10
C ALA A 28 -3.80 -2.16 1.69
N LEU A 29 -3.09 -2.90 0.83
CA LEU A 29 -1.84 -3.56 1.15
C LEU A 29 -0.74 -2.84 0.37
N GLU A 30 0.15 -2.15 1.09
CA GLU A 30 1.11 -1.21 0.51
C GLU A 30 2.55 -1.69 0.82
N PRO A 31 3.13 -2.60 0.02
CA PRO A 31 4.54 -2.97 0.16
C PRO A 31 5.44 -1.78 -0.20
N GLN A 32 6.17 -1.29 0.80
CA GLN A 32 7.09 -0.17 0.68
C GLN A 32 8.15 -0.22 1.78
N LEU A 33 9.14 0.68 1.69
CA LEU A 33 10.04 0.99 2.81
C LEU A 33 9.26 1.65 3.96
N TRP A 34 9.87 1.74 5.14
CA TRP A 34 9.17 2.28 6.30
C TRP A 34 8.82 3.76 6.08
N PRO A 35 7.63 4.21 6.49
CA PRO A 35 7.33 5.63 6.55
C PRO A 35 8.41 6.36 7.35
N ASP A 36 8.75 7.57 6.93
CA ASP A 36 9.78 8.42 7.55
C ASP A 36 11.24 7.92 7.41
N SER A 37 11.51 6.89 6.59
CA SER A 37 12.88 6.42 6.33
C SER A 37 13.90 7.51 5.93
N PRO A 38 13.55 8.58 5.18
CA PRO A 38 14.52 9.65 4.88
C PRO A 38 15.05 10.39 6.12
N ASN A 39 14.29 10.41 7.23
CA ASN A 39 14.65 11.11 8.46
C ASN A 39 15.17 10.17 9.55
N ARG A 40 15.28 8.86 9.25
CA ARG A 40 15.58 7.80 10.21
C ARG A 40 16.76 6.99 9.72
N SER A 41 17.97 7.34 10.16
CA SER A 41 19.20 6.65 9.77
C SER A 41 19.27 5.19 10.26
N ASP A 42 18.42 4.83 11.23
CA ASP A 42 18.23 3.47 11.72
C ASP A 42 17.27 2.63 10.84
N PHE A 43 16.58 3.24 9.88
CA PHE A 43 15.68 2.55 8.95
C PHE A 43 16.40 2.17 7.66
N ALA A 44 15.77 1.30 6.87
CA ALA A 44 16.26 1.00 5.53
C ALA A 44 16.33 2.30 4.69
N GLN A 45 17.50 2.55 4.11
CA GLN A 45 17.79 3.77 3.37
C GLN A 45 16.90 3.87 2.11
N PRO A 46 16.27 5.03 1.83
CA PRO A 46 15.31 5.16 0.74
C PRO A 46 15.84 5.90 -0.50
N PHE A 47 17.10 6.36 -0.51
CA PHE A 47 17.64 7.14 -1.63
C PHE A 47 18.26 6.24 -2.68
N LEU A 48 18.02 6.54 -3.94
CA LEU A 48 18.75 5.95 -5.05
C LEU A 48 19.81 6.95 -5.53
N LEU A 49 21.08 6.57 -5.50
CA LEU A 49 22.20 7.41 -5.92
C LEU A 49 22.54 7.20 -7.41
N PRO A 50 23.23 8.15 -8.06
CA PRO A 50 23.63 7.99 -9.45
C PRO A 50 24.42 6.70 -9.70
N GLY A 51 23.98 5.91 -10.69
CA GLY A 51 24.59 4.63 -11.04
C GLY A 51 24.02 3.41 -10.31
N GLU A 52 23.19 3.62 -9.29
CA GLU A 52 22.50 2.54 -8.60
C GLU A 52 21.25 2.08 -9.36
N ILE A 53 20.86 0.82 -9.15
CA ILE A 53 19.64 0.24 -9.70
C ILE A 53 18.68 -0.02 -8.55
N TYR A 54 17.52 0.63 -8.60
CA TYR A 54 16.40 0.27 -7.74
C TYR A 54 15.66 -0.93 -8.33
N SER A 55 15.39 -1.93 -7.50
CA SER A 55 14.53 -3.07 -7.86
C SER A 55 13.60 -3.40 -6.71
N GLN A 56 12.31 -3.47 -7.01
CA GLN A 56 11.26 -3.86 -6.08
C GLN A 56 10.25 -4.72 -6.82
N HIS A 57 9.74 -5.75 -6.15
CA HIS A 57 8.77 -6.68 -6.70
C HIS A 57 7.65 -6.92 -5.68
N THR A 58 6.42 -6.72 -6.12
CA THR A 58 5.21 -7.11 -5.38
C THR A 58 4.42 -8.11 -6.23
N GLN A 59 4.00 -9.21 -5.62
CA GLN A 59 3.19 -10.23 -6.28
C GLN A 59 1.92 -10.49 -5.48
N TYR A 60 0.78 -10.45 -6.16
CA TYR A 60 -0.51 -10.92 -5.63
C TYR A 60 -0.90 -12.20 -6.36
N ILE A 61 -1.00 -13.31 -5.62
CA ILE A 61 -1.44 -14.60 -6.15
C ILE A 61 -2.83 -14.88 -5.56
N PHE A 62 -3.80 -15.08 -6.44
CA PHE A 62 -5.17 -15.43 -6.06
C PHE A 62 -5.39 -16.91 -6.32
N SER A 63 -5.94 -17.60 -5.33
CA SER A 63 -6.36 -18.99 -5.44
C SER A 63 -7.69 -19.16 -4.71
N LYS A 64 -8.49 -20.11 -5.17
CA LYS A 64 -9.68 -20.55 -4.44
C LYS A 64 -9.23 -21.53 -3.37
N ILE A 65 -9.69 -21.32 -2.14
CA ILE A 65 -9.60 -22.34 -1.09
C ILE A 65 -10.88 -23.16 -1.20
N ASP A 66 -10.73 -24.49 -1.28
CA ASP A 66 -11.86 -25.43 -1.24
C ASP A 66 -12.36 -25.66 0.18
#